data_AF-S7KJE8-F1
#
_entry.id   AF-S7KJE8-F1
#
_cell.length_a   1.000
_cell.length_b   1.000
_cell.length_c   1.000
_cell.angle_alpha   90.00
_cell.angle_beta   90.00
_cell.angle_gamma   90.00
#
_symmetry.space_group_name_H-M   'P 1'
#
loop_
_entity.id
_entity.type
_entity.pdbx_description
1 polymer ?
#
loop_
_entity_poly.entity_id
_entity_poly.type
_entity_poly.pdbx_seq_one_letter_code
_entity_poly.pdbx_strand_id
1 'polypeptide(L)' 'MSGNECSDSTGTFKEESVSAYVLVTCGHASMDGTMEVEMTYEGDPAVISYLLTKAQDSLENS' A
#
# COMPACT_ATOMS: atom_id res chain seq x y z
N MET A 1 16.97 -22.94 -3.13
CA MET A 1 15.68 -22.24 -3.35
C MET A 1 15.87 -20.85 -2.79
N SER A 2 15.99 -19.85 -3.67
CA SER A 2 16.33 -18.48 -3.28
C SER A 2 15.09 -17.81 -2.71
N GLY A 3 15.11 -17.45 -1.43
CA GLY A 3 14.07 -16.62 -0.83
C GLY A 3 14.03 -15.29 -1.59
N ASN A 4 12.85 -14.90 -2.03
CA ASN A 4 12.61 -13.53 -2.48
C ASN A 4 12.62 -12.65 -1.23
N GLU A 5 13.79 -12.12 -0.88
CA GLU A 5 13.93 -11.14 0.18
C GLU A 5 13.28 -9.85 -0.31
N CYS A 6 12.03 -9.62 0.10
CA CYS A 6 11.39 -8.32 -0.03
C CYS A 6 12.23 -7.37 0.82
N SER A 7 13.07 -6.56 0.17
CA SER A 7 13.85 -5.55 0.86
C SER A 7 12.88 -4.47 1.31
N ASP A 8 12.38 -4.62 2.54
CA ASP A 8 11.59 -3.60 3.23
C ASP A 8 12.53 -2.43 3.52
N SER A 9 12.69 -1.56 2.54
CA SER A 9 13.38 -0.29 2.72
C SER A 9 12.47 0.57 3.59
N THR A 10 12.59 0.40 4.91
CA THR A 10 12.02 1.30 5.91
C THR A 10 12.77 2.63 5.85
N GLY A 11 12.61 3.35 4.74
CA GLY A 11 13.03 4.73 4.65
C GLY A 11 12.16 5.51 5.63
N THR A 12 12.73 5.95 6.74
CA THR A 12 12.09 6.94 7.61
C THR A 12 11.72 8.12 6.73
N PHE A 13 10.43 8.34 6.48
CA PHE A 13 9.94 9.53 5.80
C PHE A 13 10.53 10.72 6.56
N LYS A 14 11.43 11.48 5.93
CA LYS A 14 11.89 12.75 6.50
C LYS A 14 10.63 13.56 6.80
N GLU A 15 10.57 14.17 7.97
CA GLU A 15 9.44 14.95 8.50
C GLU A 15 9.11 16.22 7.69
N GLU A 16 9.24 16.20 6.36
CA GLU A 16 8.46 17.09 5.51
C GLU A 16 7.03 16.56 5.54
N SER A 17 6.17 17.28 6.27
CA SER A 17 4.77 16.98 6.54
C SER A 17 4.07 16.21 5.42
N VAL A 18 3.92 14.91 5.61
CA VAL A 18 3.14 14.06 4.70
C VAL A 18 1.69 14.54 4.77
N SER A 19 1.20 15.15 3.68
CA SER A 19 -0.16 15.71 3.64
C SER A 19 -1.25 14.63 3.64
N ALA A 20 -0.94 13.45 3.12
CA ALA A 20 -1.75 12.24 3.22
C ALA A 20 -0.92 11.00 2.83
N TYR A 21 -1.26 9.85 3.41
CA TYR A 21 -0.72 8.56 2.99
C TYR A 21 -1.79 7.47 2.98
N VAL A 22 -1.50 6.45 2.17
CA VAL A 22 -2.20 5.17 2.17
C VAL A 22 -1.14 4.10 2.44
N LEU A 23 -1.26 3.40 3.56
CA LEU A 23 -0.40 2.29 3.91
C LEU A 23 -1.15 0.99 3.59
N VAL A 24 -0.55 0.17 2.74
CA VAL A 24 -1.07 -1.17 2.41
C VAL A 24 -0.08 -2.19 2.94
N THR A 25 -0.55 -3.02 3.87
CA THR A 25 0.24 -4.11 4.43
C THR A 25 -0.35 -5.43 4.03
N CYS A 26 0.54 -6.37 3.71
CA CYS A 26 0.18 -7.69 3.25
C CYS A 26 0.68 -8.74 4.24
N GLY A 27 -0.23 -9.61 4.69
CA GLY A 27 0.10 -10.80 5.44
C GLY A 27 0.82 -11.84 4.58
N HIS A 28 1.13 -12.99 5.17
CA HIS A 28 1.72 -14.09 4.42
C HIS A 28 0.70 -14.66 3.43
N ALA A 29 1.17 -15.04 2.24
CA ALA A 29 0.32 -15.77 1.29
C ALA A 29 -0.04 -17.14 1.88
N SER A 30 -1.33 -17.48 1.87
CA SER A 30 -1.82 -18.79 2.26
C SER A 30 -1.60 -19.80 1.13
N MET A 31 -1.78 -21.09 1.45
CA MET A 31 -1.55 -22.19 0.51
C MET A 31 -2.48 -22.20 -0.69
N ASP A 32 -3.65 -21.56 -0.60
CA ASP A 32 -4.61 -21.38 -1.69
C ASP A 32 -4.29 -20.15 -2.56
N GLY A 33 -3.19 -19.45 -2.26
CA GLY A 33 -2.76 -18.26 -2.98
C GLY A 33 -3.49 -16.98 -2.57
N THR A 34 -4.32 -17.02 -1.53
CA THR A 34 -4.93 -15.81 -0.97
C THR A 34 -3.97 -15.10 -0.01
N MET A 35 -4.25 -13.83 0.27
CA MET A 35 -3.41 -13.00 1.13
C MET A 35 -4.30 -12.04 1.90
N GLU A 36 -4.06 -11.92 3.20
CA GLU A 36 -4.72 -10.91 4.02
C GLU A 36 -4.10 -9.55 3.72
N VAL A 37 -4.93 -8.56 3.41
CA VAL A 37 -4.50 -7.19 3.11
C VAL A 37 -5.17 -6.26 4.10
N GLU A 38 -4.36 -5.46 4.78
CA GLU A 38 -4.82 -4.40 5.68
C GLU A 38 -4.46 -3.05 5.07
N MET A 39 -5.40 -2.10 5.14
CA MET A 39 -5.20 -0.75 4.62
C MET A 39 -5.44 0.28 5.72
N THR A 40 -4.47 1.17 5.90
CA THR A 40 -4.56 2.31 6.82
C THR A 40 -4.45 3.62 6.05
N TYR A 41 -5.29 4.57 6.42
CA TYR A 41 -5.43 5.86 5.74
C TYR A 41 -5.21 6.99 6.74
N GLU A 42 -4.37 7.96 6.41
CA GLU A 42 -4.19 9.17 7.23
C GLU A 42 -3.97 10.41 6.35
N GLY A 43 -4.49 11.55 6.79
CA GLY A 43 -4.42 12.83 6.09
C GLY A 43 -5.77 13.29 5.53
N ASP A 44 -5.72 14.19 4.53
CA ASP A 44 -6.93 14.79 3.96
C ASP A 44 -7.82 13.75 3.23
N PRO A 45 -9.10 13.61 3.60
CA PRO A 45 -10.00 12.61 3.00
C PRO A 45 -10.21 12.76 1.48
N ALA A 46 -10.20 13.99 0.95
CA ALA A 46 -10.39 14.21 -0.48
C ALA A 46 -9.14 13.77 -1.27
N VAL A 47 -7.95 14.02 -0.72
CA VAL A 47 -6.69 13.53 -1.30
C VAL A 47 -6.63 12.00 -1.26
N ILE A 48 -6.99 11.37 -0.14
CA ILE A 48 -7.03 9.91 -0.02
C ILE A 48 -8.02 9.30 -1.01
N SER A 49 -9.24 9.85 -1.09
CA SER A 49 -10.24 9.38 -2.05
C SER A 49 -9.74 9.50 -3.49
N TYR A 50 -9.07 10.60 -3.84
CA TYR A 50 -8.50 10.77 -5.16
C TYR A 50 -7.45 9.70 -5.48
N LEU A 51 -6.52 9.43 -4.55
CA LEU A 51 -5.49 8.41 -4.73
C LEU A 51 -6.09 7.01 -4.94
N LEU A 52 -7.11 6.65 -4.14
CA LEU A 52 -7.78 5.36 -4.23
C LEU A 52 -8.54 5.19 -5.55
N THR A 53 -9.32 6.19 -5.95
CA THR A 53 -10.05 6.14 -7.22
C THR A 53 -9.09 6.00 -8.40
N LYS A 54 -7.99 6.76 -8.41
CA LYS A 54 -6.99 6.68 -9.48
C LYS A 54 -6.26 5.33 -9.53
N ALA A 55 -5.95 4.75 -8.38
CA ALA A 55 -5.36 3.43 -8.32
C ALA A 55 -6.31 2.35 -8.85
N GLN A 56 -7.59 2.40 -8.46
CA GLN A 56 -8.63 1.50 -8.97
C GLN A 56 -8.80 1.63 -10.48
N ASP A 57 -8.95 2.85 -11.00
CA ASP A 57 -9.05 3.12 -12.45
C ASP A 57 -7.86 2.49 -13.20
N SER A 58 -6.64 2.55 -12.65
CA SER A 58 -5.46 1.97 -13.29
C SER A 58 -5.49 0.45 -13.34
N LEU A 59 -6.04 -0.21 -12.32
CA LEU A 59 -6.11 -1.66 -12.23
C LEU A 59 -7.20 -2.24 -13.14
N GLU A 60 -8.33 -1.55 -13.27
CA GLU A 60 -9.44 -2.00 -14.12
C GLU A 60 -9.13 -1.86 -15.62
N ASN A 61 -8.20 -0.98 -15.98
CA ASN A 61 -7.73 -0.82 -17.36
C ASN A 61 -6.52 -1.72 -17.71
N SER A 62 -6.23 -2.74 -16.88
CA SER A 62 -5.10 -3.69 -17.04
C SER A 62 -5.47 -4.98 -17.77
#